data_AF-A0A259CVN8-F1
#
_entry.id   AF-A0A259CVN8-F1
#
_cell.length_a   1.000
_cell.length_b   1.000
_cell.length_c   1.000
_cell.angle_alpha   90.00
_cell.angle_beta   90.00
_cell.angle_gamma   90.00
#
_symmetry.space_group_name_H-M   'P 1'
#
loop_
_entity.id
_entity.type
_entity.pdbx_description
1 polymer ?
#
loop_
_entity_poly.entity_id
_entity_poly.type
_entity_poly.pdbx_seq_one_letter_code
_entity_poly.pdbx_strand_id
1 'polypeptide(L)'
;MSSNLLVELFVEELPPKALKKLGESFLQTIVDTLQSQGLVTDGAQTTVFATPRRLAAHITNVSAKAADKQIAQKLMPATVGLDASGNATPALVKKLQALGLDGSAVSQLRKEHDGKADILFLDVTQAGATLAEGLQKAIDEALAKLPIPKVMTYQINDGWESVNFVRPAHGLVALHGSEVVPVSVLGLQAQKTTQGHRFEAKSSIIHITSADTYTNQLREEGAVIASFAERRAEIVKQLNAAAAKEHLTPIEDDALLDEVTALVELPNILLGQFEHEYLEVPQECLILTMKANQKYFPLLDANQKLTNKFLIVSNINPADPSKVIGGNERVVRPRLADAKFFFDQDRKKTLESRVVGLEKVVYHNKLGSQGERNARVVAIAKAIAEQINPTLTAKVELAARLSKVDLLTDMVGEFPELQGIMGRYYAQHEGLDNDVAFAIEDHYKPRFAGDELPRNLVGLVVALADKLETLVGLFSIGEKPTGDKDPFALRRQALGIIRMLIDTTLPL
;
A
#
# COMPACT_ATOMS: atom_id res chain seq x y z
N MET A 1 9.81 29.00 24.02
CA MET A 1 10.64 29.07 22.80
C MET A 1 10.18 27.94 21.89
N SER A 2 9.82 28.27 20.65
CA SER A 2 9.37 27.29 19.65
C SER A 2 10.35 27.27 18.48
N SER A 3 10.65 26.08 17.99
CA SER A 3 11.52 25.83 16.84
C SER A 3 10.97 24.64 16.05
N ASN A 4 11.45 24.44 14.83
CA ASN A 4 11.05 23.28 14.03
C ASN A 4 11.73 22.01 14.55
N LEU A 5 11.01 20.90 14.52
CA LEU A 5 11.48 19.59 14.96
C LEU A 5 11.72 18.70 13.73
N LEU A 6 12.87 18.03 13.70
CA LEU A 6 13.17 16.95 12.77
C LEU A 6 13.39 15.66 13.56
N VAL A 7 12.78 14.57 13.10
CA VAL A 7 13.04 13.22 13.57
C VAL A 7 13.29 12.32 12.37
N GLU A 8 14.43 11.65 12.30
CA GLU A 8 14.72 10.62 11.29
C GLU A 8 15.10 9.31 11.97
N LEU A 9 14.52 8.21 11.48
CA LEU A 9 15.01 6.86 11.69
C LEU A 9 15.62 6.33 10.39
N PHE A 10 16.93 6.09 10.41
CA PHE A 10 17.68 5.51 9.29
C PHE A 10 17.81 3.99 9.48
N VAL A 11 17.46 3.21 8.45
CA VAL A 11 17.28 1.76 8.51
C VAL A 11 17.78 1.07 7.22
N GLU A 12 17.85 -0.27 7.23
CA GLU A 12 17.94 -1.04 5.98
C GLU A 12 16.64 -0.95 5.15
N GLU A 13 16.71 -1.44 3.91
CA GLU A 13 15.65 -1.33 2.90
C GLU A 13 14.25 -1.79 3.38
N LEU A 14 13.37 -0.80 3.52
CA LEU A 14 11.97 -0.92 3.90
C LEU A 14 11.15 -1.56 2.77
N PRO A 15 10.06 -2.29 3.11
CA PRO A 15 9.19 -2.89 2.09
C PRO A 15 8.55 -1.82 1.19
N PRO A 16 8.79 -1.83 -0.13
CA PRO A 16 8.44 -0.71 -1.01
C PRO A 16 6.93 -0.46 -1.08
N LYS A 17 6.13 -1.53 -1.12
CA LYS A 17 4.65 -1.46 -1.13
C LYS A 17 4.05 -0.86 0.15
N ALA A 18 4.79 -0.86 1.26
CA ALA A 18 4.32 -0.32 2.55
C ALA A 18 4.93 1.06 2.88
N LEU A 19 6.01 1.46 2.20
CA LEU A 19 6.84 2.61 2.59
C LEU A 19 6.05 3.90 2.79
N LYS A 20 5.19 4.26 1.82
CA LYS A 20 4.38 5.48 1.88
C LYS A 20 3.51 5.51 3.15
N LYS A 21 2.77 4.42 3.39
CA LYS A 21 1.90 4.26 4.56
C LYS A 21 2.70 4.26 5.87
N LEU A 22 3.89 3.65 5.89
CA LEU A 22 4.78 3.67 7.05
C LEU A 22 5.24 5.10 7.37
N GLY A 23 5.64 5.88 6.37
CA GLY A 23 6.01 7.29 6.54
C GLY A 23 4.86 8.13 7.09
N GLU A 24 3.68 8.02 6.47
CA GLU A 24 2.47 8.76 6.90
C GLU A 24 2.09 8.40 8.34
N SER A 25 2.08 7.10 8.69
CA SER A 25 1.78 6.63 10.05
C SER A 25 2.84 7.07 11.07
N PHE A 26 4.12 7.10 10.69
CA PHE A 26 5.21 7.57 11.54
C PHE A 26 5.02 9.05 11.89
N LEU A 27 4.83 9.90 10.88
CA LEU A 27 4.58 11.32 11.07
C LEU A 27 3.32 11.56 11.92
N GLN A 28 2.19 10.96 11.53
CA GLN A 28 0.91 11.21 12.17
C GLN A 28 0.95 10.85 13.65
N THR A 29 1.52 9.69 13.99
CA THR A 29 1.61 9.27 15.40
C THR A 29 2.48 10.21 16.21
N ILE A 30 3.62 10.67 15.67
CA ILE A 30 4.47 11.64 16.37
C ILE A 30 3.71 12.95 16.63
N VAL A 31 3.02 13.46 15.61
CA VAL A 31 2.25 14.71 15.71
C VAL A 31 1.13 14.57 16.75
N ASP A 32 0.32 13.52 16.66
CA ASP A 32 -0.79 13.28 17.58
C ASP A 32 -0.32 13.18 19.03
N THR A 33 0.77 12.44 19.26
CA THR A 33 1.34 12.27 20.61
C THR A 33 1.94 13.58 21.14
N LEU A 34 2.59 14.40 20.31
CA LEU A 34 3.10 15.71 20.74
C LEU A 34 1.98 16.73 20.97
N GLN A 35 0.93 16.73 20.14
CA GLN A 35 -0.26 17.57 20.32
C GLN A 35 -1.01 17.22 21.63
N SER A 36 -1.19 15.93 21.92
CA SER A 36 -1.82 15.48 23.18
C SER A 36 -1.09 15.99 24.43
N GLN A 37 0.22 16.23 24.30
CA GLN A 37 1.09 16.75 25.36
C GLN A 37 1.18 18.28 25.38
N GLY A 38 0.54 18.97 24.42
CA GLY A 38 0.55 20.43 24.31
C GLY A 38 1.88 20.99 23.81
N LEU A 39 2.72 20.18 23.15
CA LEU A 39 4.01 20.61 22.58
C LEU A 39 3.86 21.15 21.15
N VAL A 40 2.80 20.76 20.47
CA VAL A 40 2.47 21.16 19.09
C VAL A 40 1.04 21.69 19.06
N THR A 41 0.79 22.74 18.29
CA THR A 41 -0.54 23.33 18.08
C THR A 41 -1.14 22.86 16.75
N ASP A 42 -2.46 23.00 16.58
CA ASP A 42 -3.18 22.56 15.38
C ASP A 42 -2.74 23.26 14.07
N GLY A 43 -2.04 24.39 14.18
CA GLY A 43 -1.53 25.16 13.03
C GLY A 43 -0.13 24.75 12.54
N ALA A 44 0.49 23.73 13.13
CA ALA A 44 1.81 23.27 12.71
C ALA A 44 1.75 22.61 11.33
N GLN A 45 2.55 23.11 10.40
CA GLN A 45 2.84 22.42 9.15
C GLN A 45 3.69 21.17 9.44
N THR A 46 3.30 20.06 8.82
CA THR A 46 3.95 18.76 8.97
C THR A 46 4.39 18.25 7.60
N THR A 47 5.61 17.73 7.52
CA THR A 47 6.17 17.17 6.30
C THR A 47 6.70 15.77 6.57
N VAL A 48 6.23 14.80 5.80
CA VAL A 48 6.70 13.42 5.84
C VAL A 48 7.82 13.22 4.82
N PHE A 49 8.87 12.53 5.23
CA PHE A 49 9.91 12.04 4.34
C PHE A 49 10.00 10.53 4.46
N ALA A 50 10.03 9.86 3.32
CA ALA A 50 10.12 8.41 3.26
C ALA A 50 10.99 8.01 2.07
N THR A 51 12.05 7.26 2.36
CA THR A 51 12.97 6.69 1.37
C THR A 51 13.09 5.19 1.62
N PRO A 52 13.66 4.39 0.69
CA PRO A 52 13.93 2.97 0.96
C PRO A 52 14.60 2.73 2.31
N ARG A 53 15.39 3.67 2.83
CA ARG A 53 16.18 3.52 4.05
C ARG A 53 15.82 4.50 5.18
N ARG A 54 14.74 5.26 5.05
CA ARG A 54 14.39 6.33 6.03
C ARG A 54 12.90 6.49 6.22
N LEU A 55 12.54 6.74 7.47
CA LEU A 55 11.31 7.41 7.86
C LEU A 55 11.71 8.70 8.59
N ALA A 56 11.23 9.85 8.14
CA ALA A 56 11.47 11.10 8.83
C ALA A 56 10.23 12.01 8.86
N ALA A 57 10.19 12.85 9.88
CA ALA A 57 9.13 13.79 10.14
C ALA A 57 9.74 15.16 10.42
N HIS A 58 9.26 16.19 9.71
CA HIS A 58 9.52 17.59 10.04
C HIS A 58 8.23 18.26 10.48
N ILE A 59 8.28 18.93 11.62
CA ILE A 59 7.12 19.55 12.27
C ILE A 59 7.51 20.98 12.64
N THR A 60 6.72 21.94 12.18
CA THR A 60 6.98 23.35 12.47
C THR A 60 6.48 23.76 13.86
N ASN A 61 7.10 24.80 14.44
CA ASN A 61 6.62 25.48 15.65
C ASN A 61 6.44 24.58 16.89
N VAL A 62 7.31 23.59 17.08
CA VAL A 62 7.29 22.72 18.27
C VAL A 62 7.84 23.48 19.48
N SER A 63 7.13 23.44 20.61
CA SER A 63 7.56 24.08 21.84
C SER A 63 8.59 23.22 22.59
N ALA A 64 9.63 23.84 23.15
CA ALA A 64 10.61 23.12 23.98
C ALA A 64 10.01 22.58 25.30
N LYS A 65 8.94 23.20 25.78
CA LYS A 65 8.16 22.80 26.96
C LYS A 65 6.70 23.20 26.74
N ALA A 66 5.77 22.31 27.07
CA ALA A 66 4.35 22.64 27.07
C ALA A 66 4.01 23.67 28.16
N ALA A 67 2.88 24.36 28.01
CA ALA A 67 2.38 25.23 29.07
C ALA A 67 2.01 24.43 30.32
N ASP A 68 2.32 24.96 31.50
CA ASP A 68 1.88 24.39 32.76
C ASP A 68 0.34 24.42 32.81
N LYS A 69 -0.27 23.35 33.32
CA LYS A 69 -1.73 23.20 33.41
C LYS A 69 -2.17 23.28 34.85
N GLN A 70 -3.21 24.07 35.12
CA GLN A 70 -3.92 24.00 36.40
C GLN A 70 -4.85 22.79 36.36
N ILE A 71 -4.63 21.84 37.26
CA ILE A 71 -5.52 20.69 37.44
C ILE A 71 -6.13 20.71 38.84
N ALA A 72 -7.46 20.58 38.88
CA ALA A 72 -8.21 20.35 40.09
C ALA A 72 -8.09 18.87 40.49
N GLN A 73 -7.17 18.55 41.39
CA GLN A 73 -6.99 17.20 41.88
C GLN A 73 -8.09 16.86 42.89
N LYS A 74 -8.98 15.91 42.52
CA LYS A 74 -10.03 15.40 43.42
C LYS A 74 -9.39 14.67 44.60
N LEU A 75 -9.65 15.12 45.83
CA LEU A 75 -9.12 14.48 47.04
C LEU A 75 -10.10 13.48 47.63
N MET A 76 -11.19 13.97 48.23
CA MET A 76 -12.20 13.16 48.93
C MET A 76 -13.43 14.02 49.29
N PRO A 77 -14.58 13.41 49.65
CA PRO A 77 -15.72 14.15 50.17
C PRO A 77 -15.35 14.99 51.39
N ALA A 78 -15.88 16.21 51.48
CA ALA A 78 -15.58 17.13 52.56
C ALA A 78 -16.02 16.60 53.93
N THR A 79 -17.07 15.79 53.99
CA THR A 79 -17.52 15.11 55.22
C THR A 79 -16.53 14.06 55.73
N VAL A 80 -15.66 13.54 54.85
CA VAL A 80 -14.59 12.60 55.21
C VAL A 80 -13.30 13.35 55.51
N GLY A 81 -13.05 14.44 54.78
CA GLY A 81 -11.80 15.21 54.86
C GLY A 81 -11.77 16.27 55.95
N LEU A 82 -12.92 16.83 56.36
CA LEU A 82 -13.01 17.88 57.38
C LEU A 82 -13.89 17.43 58.56
N ASP A 83 -13.51 17.82 59.77
CA ASP A 83 -14.33 17.63 60.96
C ASP A 83 -15.41 18.72 61.10
N ALA A 84 -16.25 18.60 62.14
CA ALA A 84 -17.34 19.55 62.40
C ALA A 84 -16.86 21.00 62.67
N SER A 85 -15.59 21.19 63.00
CA SER A 85 -14.97 22.49 63.24
C SER A 85 -14.23 23.02 62.00
N GLY A 86 -14.24 22.28 60.88
CA GLY A 86 -13.55 22.64 59.65
C GLY A 86 -12.06 22.29 59.63
N ASN A 87 -11.55 21.54 60.61
CA ASN A 87 -10.15 21.09 60.62
C ASN A 87 -9.98 19.81 59.81
N ALA A 88 -8.77 19.57 59.30
CA ALA A 88 -8.49 18.37 58.52
C ALA A 88 -8.51 17.11 59.38
N THR A 89 -9.23 16.09 58.92
CA THR A 89 -9.23 14.77 59.53
C THR A 89 -7.89 14.06 59.27
N PRO A 90 -7.55 13.02 60.04
CA PRO A 90 -6.34 12.22 59.80
C PRO A 90 -6.28 11.64 58.37
N ALA A 91 -7.42 11.38 57.75
CA ALA A 91 -7.51 10.89 56.37
C ALA A 91 -7.08 11.96 55.35
N LEU A 92 -7.52 13.20 55.52
CA LEU A 92 -7.12 14.33 54.68
C LEU A 92 -5.64 14.67 54.88
N VAL A 93 -5.17 14.69 56.13
CA VAL A 93 -3.74 14.93 56.45
C VAL A 93 -2.84 13.91 55.78
N LYS A 94 -3.18 12.61 55.85
CA LYS A 94 -2.41 11.55 55.18
C LYS A 94 -2.40 11.71 53.66
N LYS A 95 -3.51 12.17 53.07
CA LYS A 95 -3.62 12.41 51.63
C LYS A 95 -2.81 13.63 51.19
N LEU A 96 -2.80 14.71 51.97
CA LEU A 96 -1.98 15.90 51.73
C LEU A 96 -0.47 15.58 51.87
N GLN A 97 -0.09 14.80 52.89
CA GLN A 97 1.29 14.35 53.07
C GLN A 97 1.78 13.47 51.91
N ALA A 98 0.91 12.61 51.36
CA ALA A 98 1.22 11.84 50.16
C ALA A 98 1.44 12.72 48.91
N LEU A 99 0.96 13.96 48.92
CA LEU A 99 1.19 14.98 47.90
C LEU A 99 2.33 15.95 48.27
N GLY A 100 3.07 15.67 49.35
CA GLY A 100 4.18 16.51 49.83
C GLY A 100 3.76 17.78 50.56
N LEU A 101 2.49 17.90 50.96
CA LEU A 101 1.93 19.07 51.63
C LEU A 101 1.64 18.78 53.10
N ASP A 102 1.75 19.82 53.95
CA ASP A 102 1.41 19.72 55.37
C ASP A 102 -0.01 20.23 55.67
N GLY A 103 -0.38 20.29 56.94
CA GLY A 103 -1.72 20.72 57.39
C GLY A 103 -2.08 22.17 57.03
N SER A 104 -1.13 23.01 56.61
CA SER A 104 -1.42 24.39 56.20
C SER A 104 -2.15 24.47 54.85
N ALA A 105 -2.01 23.42 54.00
CA ALA A 105 -2.62 23.35 52.68
C ALA A 105 -4.15 23.18 52.70
N VAL A 106 -4.73 22.87 53.86
CA VAL A 106 -6.19 22.72 54.04
C VAL A 106 -6.93 24.01 53.67
N SER A 107 -6.31 25.16 53.94
CA SER A 107 -6.84 26.49 53.61
C SER A 107 -6.87 26.78 52.10
N GLN A 108 -6.13 26.01 51.29
CA GLN A 108 -6.03 26.16 49.83
C GLN A 108 -6.96 25.20 49.08
N LEU A 109 -7.72 24.36 49.80
CA LEU A 109 -8.64 23.41 49.20
C LEU A 109 -9.92 24.10 48.75
N ARG A 110 -10.33 23.81 47.51
CA ARG A 110 -11.58 24.28 46.94
C ARG A 110 -12.65 23.21 47.14
N LYS A 111 -13.82 23.61 47.62
CA LYS A 111 -14.97 22.73 47.79
C LYS A 111 -15.88 22.87 46.57
N GLU A 112 -16.20 21.77 45.91
CA GLU A 112 -17.11 21.76 44.76
C GLU A 112 -18.10 20.61 44.87
N HIS A 113 -19.37 20.88 44.56
CA HIS A 113 -20.45 19.90 44.68
C HIS A 113 -20.53 19.06 43.39
N ASP A 114 -20.30 17.74 43.48
CA ASP A 114 -20.29 16.85 42.31
C ASP A 114 -21.67 16.26 41.95
N GLY A 115 -22.74 16.83 42.54
CA GLY A 115 -24.13 16.39 42.39
C GLY A 115 -24.55 15.29 43.38
N LYS A 116 -23.61 14.73 44.16
CA LYS A 116 -23.90 13.77 45.24
C LYS A 116 -23.34 14.22 46.58
N ALA A 117 -22.15 14.80 46.61
CA ALA A 117 -21.53 15.32 47.82
C ALA A 117 -20.63 16.52 47.52
N ASP A 118 -20.35 17.31 48.54
CA ASP A 118 -19.27 18.29 48.46
C ASP A 118 -17.93 17.56 48.46
N ILE A 119 -17.11 17.80 47.45
CA ILE A 119 -15.78 17.22 47.32
C ILE A 119 -14.71 18.29 47.49
N LEU A 120 -13.64 17.93 48.18
CA LEU A 120 -12.43 18.75 48.28
C LEU A 120 -11.54 18.51 47.06
N PHE A 121 -11.15 19.60 46.41
CA PHE A 121 -10.19 19.65 45.33
C PHE A 121 -8.98 20.46 45.76
N LEU A 122 -7.81 20.04 45.30
CA LEU A 122 -6.58 20.82 45.38
C LEU A 122 -6.24 21.29 43.98
N ASP A 123 -6.16 22.61 43.77
CA ASP A 123 -5.69 23.17 42.51
C ASP A 123 -4.16 23.06 42.48
N VAL A 124 -3.66 22.16 41.64
CA VAL A 124 -2.22 21.89 41.49
C VAL A 124 -1.77 22.38 40.12
N THR A 125 -0.66 23.09 40.09
CA THR A 125 0.03 23.41 38.83
C THR A 125 0.85 22.20 38.39
N GLN A 126 0.40 21.51 37.35
CA GLN A 126 1.17 20.47 36.70
C GLN A 126 2.16 21.11 35.74
N ALA A 127 3.44 20.84 35.94
CA ALA A 127 4.48 21.25 35.01
C ALA A 127 4.19 20.66 33.63
N GLY A 128 4.25 21.50 32.58
CA GLY A 128 4.12 21.04 31.21
C GLY A 128 5.25 20.09 30.83
N ALA A 129 4.94 19.09 30.01
CA ALA A 129 5.92 18.11 29.52
C ALA A 129 7.07 18.83 28.78
N THR A 130 8.29 18.35 28.97
CA THR A 130 9.44 18.80 28.18
C THR A 130 9.42 18.14 26.80
N LEU A 131 10.07 18.77 25.82
CA LEU A 131 10.18 18.18 24.48
C LEU A 131 10.91 16.83 24.50
N ALA A 132 11.93 16.65 25.36
CA ALA A 132 12.65 15.38 25.45
C ALA A 132 11.73 14.23 25.90
N GLU A 133 10.96 14.44 26.98
CA GLU A 133 10.00 13.44 27.47
C GLU A 133 8.89 13.19 26.45
N GLY A 134 8.35 14.27 25.87
CA GLY A 134 7.24 14.17 24.94
C GLY A 134 7.62 13.52 23.62
N LEU A 135 8.82 13.79 23.12
CA LEU A 135 9.35 13.20 21.90
C LEU A 135 9.74 11.73 22.11
N GLN A 136 10.34 11.38 23.26
CA GLN A 136 10.64 9.98 23.58
C GLN A 136 9.36 9.14 23.50
N LYS A 137 8.30 9.59 24.18
CA LYS A 137 6.98 8.94 24.14
C LYS A 137 6.40 8.87 22.72
N ALA A 138 6.53 9.95 21.96
CA ALA A 138 6.00 10.03 20.59
C ALA A 138 6.70 9.02 19.65
N ILE A 139 8.02 8.87 19.75
CA ILE A 139 8.78 7.90 18.97
C ILE A 139 8.39 6.47 19.37
N ASP A 140 8.32 6.18 20.67
CA ASP A 140 7.95 4.85 21.17
C ASP A 140 6.54 4.44 20.70
N GLU A 141 5.57 5.35 20.78
CA GLU A 141 4.22 5.12 20.26
C GLU A 141 4.19 4.96 18.74
N ALA A 142 4.96 5.77 18.01
CA ALA A 142 5.06 5.67 16.56
C ALA A 142 5.56 4.29 16.15
N LEU A 143 6.65 3.80 16.74
CA LEU A 143 7.19 2.48 16.39
C LEU A 143 6.23 1.34 16.74
N ALA A 144 5.50 1.44 17.86
CA ALA A 144 4.53 0.43 18.27
C ALA A 144 3.29 0.36 17.36
N LYS A 145 2.85 1.50 16.81
CA LYS A 145 1.62 1.61 15.98
C LYS A 145 1.87 1.47 14.48
N LEU A 146 3.12 1.39 14.02
CA LEU A 146 3.42 1.27 12.59
C LEU A 146 2.71 0.05 11.97
N PRO A 147 2.06 0.21 10.81
CA PRO A 147 1.35 -0.87 10.12
C PRO A 147 2.32 -1.80 9.39
N ILE A 148 3.17 -2.50 10.15
CA ILE A 148 4.23 -3.38 9.63
C ILE A 148 3.61 -4.73 9.21
N PRO A 149 3.68 -5.13 7.92
CA PRO A 149 3.11 -6.40 7.47
C PRO A 149 3.77 -7.62 8.10
N LYS A 150 5.09 -7.54 8.31
CA LYS A 150 5.90 -8.59 8.92
C LYS A 150 7.03 -7.96 9.72
N VAL A 151 7.04 -8.23 11.02
CA VAL A 151 8.06 -7.74 11.94
C VAL A 151 9.26 -8.68 11.92
N MET A 152 10.46 -8.10 12.04
CA MET A 152 11.72 -8.82 12.19
C MET A 152 12.25 -8.65 13.61
N THR A 153 12.77 -9.73 14.18
CA THR A 153 13.54 -9.68 15.43
C THR A 153 15.02 -9.69 15.09
N TYR A 154 15.79 -8.76 15.65
CA TYR A 154 17.24 -8.70 15.47
C TYR A 154 17.93 -8.17 16.73
N GLN A 155 19.21 -8.48 16.88
CA GLN A 155 20.01 -8.06 18.01
C GLN A 155 20.57 -6.64 17.81
N ILE A 156 20.60 -5.85 18.88
CA ILE A 156 21.21 -4.50 18.91
C ILE A 156 22.61 -4.54 19.55
N ASN A 157 23.36 -3.43 19.43
CA ASN A 157 24.65 -3.00 20.03
C ASN A 157 25.64 -4.03 20.63
N ASP A 158 25.18 -5.00 21.41
CA ASP A 158 25.97 -5.97 22.17
C ASP A 158 25.79 -7.43 21.72
N GLY A 159 24.82 -7.72 20.85
CA GLY A 159 24.50 -9.09 20.41
C GLY A 159 23.71 -9.91 21.44
N TRP A 160 23.18 -9.29 22.49
CA TRP A 160 22.44 -9.98 23.56
C TRP A 160 20.99 -9.50 23.65
N GLU A 161 20.74 -8.21 23.43
CA GLU A 161 19.39 -7.66 23.45
C GLU A 161 18.74 -7.73 22.07
N SER A 162 17.49 -8.22 22.00
CA SER A 162 16.72 -8.29 20.76
C SER A 162 15.64 -7.22 20.72
N VAL A 163 15.52 -6.55 19.58
CA VAL A 163 14.44 -5.61 19.29
C VAL A 163 13.59 -6.11 18.13
N ASN A 164 12.38 -5.58 18.02
CA ASN A 164 11.43 -5.92 16.99
C ASN A 164 11.15 -4.69 16.13
N PHE A 165 11.53 -4.72 14.86
CA PHE A 165 11.23 -3.66 13.92
C PHE A 165 11.11 -4.20 12.48
N VAL A 166 10.65 -3.38 11.53
CA VAL A 166 10.47 -3.82 10.14
C VAL A 166 11.80 -4.20 9.48
N ARG A 167 12.88 -3.49 9.82
CA ARG A 167 14.26 -3.69 9.35
C ARG A 167 15.26 -3.20 10.40
N PRO A 168 16.52 -3.69 10.40
CA PRO A 168 17.56 -3.14 11.25
C PRO A 168 17.67 -1.62 11.13
N ALA A 169 17.66 -0.92 12.26
CA ALA A 169 17.88 0.51 12.36
C ALA A 169 19.35 0.82 12.66
N HIS A 170 19.87 1.89 12.07
CA HIS A 170 21.29 2.25 12.09
C HIS A 170 21.56 3.69 12.56
N GLY A 171 20.55 4.55 12.58
CA GLY A 171 20.72 5.93 13.01
C GLY A 171 19.43 6.58 13.45
N LEU A 172 19.54 7.47 14.44
CA LEU A 172 18.47 8.32 14.93
C LEU A 172 18.94 9.78 14.87
N VAL A 173 18.22 10.63 14.15
CA VAL A 173 18.38 12.08 14.22
C VAL A 173 17.15 12.65 14.92
N ALA A 174 17.36 13.49 15.93
CA ALA A 174 16.28 14.24 16.57
C ALA A 174 16.76 15.66 16.89
N LEU A 175 16.30 16.65 16.11
CA LEU A 175 16.76 18.04 16.21
C LEU A 175 15.60 18.99 16.47
N HIS A 176 15.75 19.91 17.42
CA HIS A 176 14.88 21.06 17.64
C HIS A 176 15.62 22.34 17.27
N GLY A 177 15.31 22.90 16.11
CA GLY A 177 16.19 23.88 15.46
C GLY A 177 17.54 23.22 15.15
N SER A 178 18.62 23.72 15.73
CA SER A 178 19.97 23.13 15.62
C SER A 178 20.32 22.15 16.75
N GLU A 179 19.51 22.07 17.80
CA GLU A 179 19.88 21.35 19.03
C GLU A 179 19.40 19.91 19.03
N VAL A 180 20.23 18.99 19.52
CA VAL A 180 19.84 17.58 19.65
C VAL A 180 18.86 17.44 20.80
N VAL A 181 17.74 16.79 20.55
CA VAL A 181 16.81 16.36 21.60
C VAL A 181 17.31 15.01 22.15
N PRO A 182 17.59 14.87 23.45
CA PRO A 182 18.19 13.67 24.02
C PRO A 182 17.17 12.53 24.15
N VAL A 183 16.90 11.85 23.03
CA VAL A 183 16.01 10.68 22.94
C VAL A 183 16.77 9.47 22.41
N SER A 184 16.24 8.27 22.66
CA SER A 184 16.82 7.02 22.18
C SER A 184 15.75 6.02 21.76
N VAL A 185 16.07 5.16 20.79
CA VAL A 185 15.16 4.09 20.37
C VAL A 185 15.93 2.96 19.71
N LEU A 186 15.48 1.71 19.89
CA LEU A 186 16.13 0.53 19.27
C LEU A 186 17.65 0.44 19.56
N GLY A 187 18.09 0.89 20.74
CA GLY A 187 19.51 0.95 21.11
C GLY A 187 20.29 2.14 20.51
N LEU A 188 19.64 3.01 19.74
CA LEU A 188 20.25 4.18 19.10
C LEU A 188 20.03 5.43 19.95
N GLN A 189 21.05 6.28 20.04
CA GLN A 189 20.92 7.63 20.62
C GLN A 189 20.78 8.67 19.51
N ALA A 190 19.95 9.69 19.75
CA ALA A 190 19.78 10.78 18.81
C ALA A 190 21.08 11.59 18.61
N GLN A 191 21.37 11.92 17.37
CA GLN A 191 22.54 12.70 16.97
C GLN A 191 22.23 13.68 15.82
N LYS A 192 23.24 14.43 15.39
CA LYS A 192 23.13 15.37 14.25
C LYS A 192 23.55 14.76 12.91
N THR A 193 23.94 13.49 12.87
CA THR A 193 24.49 12.87 11.67
C THR A 193 23.52 11.84 11.08
N THR A 194 23.44 11.84 9.76
CA THR A 194 22.77 10.79 8.98
C THR A 194 23.69 10.31 7.86
N GLN A 195 23.29 9.28 7.13
CA GLN A 195 24.04 8.76 5.99
C GLN A 195 23.45 9.26 4.66
N GLY A 196 24.28 9.44 3.63
CA GLY A 196 23.83 9.72 2.27
C GLY A 196 23.42 8.48 1.47
N HIS A 197 23.20 8.66 0.18
CA HIS A 197 23.07 7.57 -0.79
C HIS A 197 24.32 6.69 -0.77
N ARG A 198 24.15 5.37 -0.88
CA ARG A 198 25.24 4.39 -0.70
C ARG A 198 26.38 4.53 -1.71
N PHE A 199 26.10 5.05 -2.91
CA PHE A 199 27.05 5.13 -4.03
C PHE A 199 27.22 6.54 -4.64
N GLU A 200 26.22 7.41 -4.49
CA GLU A 200 26.16 8.70 -5.22
C GLU A 200 26.45 9.90 -4.32
N ALA A 201 26.50 9.69 -3.00
CA ALA A 201 26.72 10.77 -2.05
C ALA A 201 28.13 11.36 -2.22
N LYS A 202 28.24 12.69 -2.15
CA LYS A 202 29.54 13.37 -2.07
C LYS A 202 30.22 13.10 -0.73
N SER A 203 29.41 12.98 0.32
CA SER A 203 29.82 12.56 1.67
C SER A 203 28.91 11.44 2.16
N SER A 204 29.49 10.32 2.59
CA SER A 204 28.73 9.19 3.13
C SER A 204 28.03 9.53 4.44
N ILE A 205 28.62 10.41 5.26
CA ILE A 205 28.07 10.93 6.51
C ILE A 205 27.76 12.41 6.31
N ILE A 206 26.54 12.80 6.66
CA ILE A 206 26.03 14.17 6.50
C ILE A 206 25.77 14.71 7.90
N HIS A 207 26.33 15.88 8.20
CA HIS A 207 26.11 16.57 9.46
C HIS A 207 24.98 17.58 9.29
N ILE A 208 23.79 17.26 9.81
CA ILE A 208 22.61 18.10 9.70
C ILE A 208 22.77 19.32 10.62
N THR A 209 22.79 20.50 10.00
CA THR A 209 23.02 21.76 10.70
C THR A 209 21.81 22.17 11.54
N SER A 210 20.60 22.02 10.98
CA SER A 210 19.34 22.22 11.68
C SER A 210 18.22 21.39 11.07
N ALA A 211 17.08 21.31 11.76
CA ALA A 211 15.87 20.66 11.25
C ALA A 211 15.48 21.16 9.85
N ASP A 212 15.71 22.43 9.54
CA ASP A 212 15.27 23.08 8.30
C ASP A 212 16.23 22.89 7.12
N THR A 213 17.50 22.57 7.37
CA THR A 213 18.50 22.32 6.32
C THR A 213 18.46 20.88 5.81
N TYR A 214 17.71 20.01 6.48
CA TYR A 214 17.68 18.56 6.27
C TYR A 214 17.57 18.13 4.81
N THR A 215 16.51 18.57 4.12
CA THR A 215 16.22 18.16 2.73
C THR A 215 17.26 18.67 1.75
N ASN A 216 17.75 19.90 1.93
CA ASN A 216 18.76 20.50 1.08
C ASN A 216 20.11 19.78 1.25
N GLN A 217 20.53 19.51 2.49
CA GLN A 217 21.78 18.79 2.75
C GLN A 217 21.71 17.34 2.24
N LEU A 218 20.59 16.63 2.44
CA LEU A 218 20.39 15.30 1.85
C LEU A 218 20.50 15.34 0.32
N ARG A 219 19.96 16.37 -0.33
CA ARG A 219 20.02 16.50 -1.79
C ARG A 219 21.42 16.83 -2.29
N GLU A 220 22.05 17.85 -1.72
CA GLU A 220 23.30 18.44 -2.23
C GLU A 220 24.55 17.66 -1.83
N GLU A 221 24.58 17.14 -0.60
CA GLU A 221 25.71 16.38 -0.05
C GLU A 221 25.45 14.87 -0.13
N GLY A 222 24.21 14.47 0.18
CA GLY A 222 23.81 13.08 0.30
C GLY A 222 23.35 12.41 -0.98
N ALA A 223 23.05 13.15 -2.04
CA ALA A 223 22.43 12.62 -3.26
C ALA A 223 21.11 11.84 -2.96
N VAL A 224 20.25 12.38 -2.09
CA VAL A 224 18.96 11.79 -1.70
C VAL A 224 17.83 12.81 -1.89
N ILE A 225 16.77 12.42 -2.59
CA ILE A 225 15.51 13.19 -2.63
C ILE A 225 14.61 12.67 -1.50
N ALA A 226 14.60 13.32 -0.33
CA ALA A 226 13.92 12.78 0.86
C ALA A 226 12.38 12.68 0.71
N SER A 227 11.76 13.66 0.03
CA SER A 227 10.31 13.69 -0.20
C SER A 227 9.89 12.62 -1.20
N PHE A 228 8.96 11.75 -0.78
CA PHE A 228 8.39 10.72 -1.67
C PHE A 228 7.66 11.36 -2.86
N ALA A 229 6.88 12.41 -2.60
CA ALA A 229 6.11 13.10 -3.64
C ALA A 229 7.02 13.79 -4.68
N GLU A 230 8.08 14.47 -4.24
CA GLU A 230 9.05 15.08 -5.16
C GLU A 230 9.79 14.02 -5.98
N ARG A 231 10.20 12.92 -5.33
CA ARG A 231 10.91 11.82 -6.02
C ARG A 231 10.02 11.16 -7.06
N ARG A 232 8.74 10.93 -6.73
CA ARG A 232 7.73 10.41 -7.67
C ARG A 232 7.56 11.33 -8.88
N ALA A 233 7.44 12.63 -8.64
CA ALA A 233 7.31 13.62 -9.71
C ALA A 233 8.56 13.68 -10.61
N GLU A 234 9.75 13.57 -10.03
CA GLU A 234 11.00 13.51 -10.80
C GLU A 234 11.09 12.23 -11.65
N ILE A 235 10.66 11.08 -11.12
CA ILE A 235 10.58 9.83 -11.89
C ILE A 235 9.65 10.00 -13.09
N VAL A 236 8.43 10.52 -12.89
CA VAL A 236 7.47 10.75 -14.00
C VAL A 236 8.06 11.66 -15.06
N LYS A 237 8.68 12.76 -14.65
CA LYS A 237 9.34 13.71 -15.56
C LYS A 237 10.43 13.02 -16.37
N GLN A 238 11.31 12.24 -15.73
CA GLN A 238 12.38 11.53 -16.42
C GLN A 238 11.87 10.40 -17.32
N LEU A 239 10.84 9.65 -16.90
CA LEU A 239 10.21 8.61 -17.72
C LEU A 239 9.64 9.21 -19.01
N ASN A 240 8.87 10.29 -18.89
CA ASN A 240 8.29 10.98 -20.05
C ASN A 240 9.37 11.56 -20.96
N ALA A 241 10.43 12.16 -20.40
CA ALA A 241 11.54 12.69 -21.19
C ALA A 241 12.32 11.59 -21.93
N ALA A 242 12.54 10.43 -21.29
CA ALA A 242 13.21 9.30 -21.91
C ALA A 242 12.37 8.67 -23.02
N ALA A 243 11.07 8.46 -22.78
CA ALA A 243 10.15 7.92 -23.76
C ALA A 243 9.94 8.86 -24.96
N ALA A 244 9.86 10.17 -24.73
CA ALA A 244 9.69 11.16 -25.79
C ALA A 244 10.86 11.19 -26.78
N LYS A 245 12.10 10.92 -26.32
CA LYS A 245 13.28 10.79 -27.21
C LYS A 245 13.14 9.63 -28.21
N GLU A 246 12.36 8.61 -27.85
CA GLU A 246 12.08 7.45 -28.69
C GLU A 246 10.75 7.58 -29.46
N HIS A 247 10.01 8.68 -29.27
CA HIS A 247 8.64 8.85 -29.76
C HIS A 247 7.66 7.79 -29.25
N LEU A 248 7.86 7.32 -28.02
CA LEU A 248 7.05 6.29 -27.37
C LEU A 248 6.39 6.82 -26.08
N THR A 249 5.48 6.04 -25.52
CA THR A 249 4.80 6.35 -24.25
C THR A 249 5.01 5.21 -23.26
N PRO A 250 5.46 5.48 -22.02
CA PRO A 250 5.54 4.44 -21.00
C PRO A 250 4.14 4.02 -20.57
N ILE A 251 3.97 2.77 -20.16
CA ILE A 251 2.71 2.33 -19.55
C ILE A 251 2.35 3.20 -18.34
N GLU A 252 1.06 3.48 -18.18
CA GLU A 252 0.54 4.13 -16.98
C GLU A 252 0.24 3.07 -15.92
N ASP A 253 1.00 3.10 -14.82
CA ASP A 253 0.74 2.27 -13.65
C ASP A 253 1.21 2.99 -12.37
N ASP A 254 0.25 3.57 -11.66
CA ASP A 254 0.51 4.30 -10.41
C ASP A 254 1.07 3.40 -9.30
N ALA A 255 0.68 2.12 -9.26
CA ALA A 255 1.14 1.19 -8.23
C ALA A 255 2.61 0.81 -8.47
N LEU A 256 2.98 0.56 -9.73
CA LEU A 256 4.37 0.37 -10.12
C LEU A 256 5.19 1.63 -9.85
N LEU A 257 4.66 2.81 -10.20
CA LEU A 257 5.33 4.10 -9.96
C LEU A 257 5.59 4.35 -8.48
N ASP A 258 4.61 4.08 -7.62
CA ASP A 258 4.78 4.17 -6.16
C ASP A 258 5.82 3.15 -5.67
N GLU A 259 5.80 1.92 -6.19
CA GLU A 259 6.75 0.87 -5.83
C GLU A 259 8.19 1.23 -6.20
N VAL A 260 8.45 1.71 -7.43
CA VAL A 260 9.81 2.13 -7.84
C VAL A 260 10.27 3.40 -7.12
N THR A 261 9.36 4.33 -6.82
CA THR A 261 9.68 5.51 -5.99
C THR A 261 10.16 5.08 -4.61
N ALA A 262 9.60 4.00 -4.08
CA ALA A 262 9.99 3.40 -2.81
C ALA A 262 11.26 2.54 -2.86
N LEU A 263 11.82 2.26 -4.05
CA LEU A 263 13.04 1.46 -4.26
C LEU A 263 14.30 2.30 -4.46
N VAL A 264 14.14 3.60 -4.78
CA VAL A 264 15.28 4.49 -5.07
C VAL A 264 15.27 5.72 -4.16
N GLU A 265 16.44 6.26 -3.84
CA GLU A 265 16.64 7.54 -3.16
C GLU A 265 16.92 8.67 -4.17
N LEU A 266 17.57 8.34 -5.29
CA LEU A 266 17.86 9.26 -6.39
C LEU A 266 17.59 8.57 -7.74
N PRO A 267 16.49 8.92 -8.44
CA PRO A 267 16.12 8.23 -9.67
C PRO A 267 16.99 8.66 -10.85
N ASN A 268 17.37 7.67 -11.65
CA ASN A 268 17.99 7.83 -12.96
C ASN A 268 17.32 6.87 -13.96
N ILE A 269 16.68 7.42 -14.99
CA ILE A 269 15.97 6.62 -16.00
C ILE A 269 16.90 6.18 -17.12
N LEU A 270 16.97 4.87 -17.34
CA LEU A 270 17.75 4.25 -18.40
C LEU A 270 16.85 3.52 -19.39
N LEU A 271 17.22 3.55 -20.67
CA LEU A 271 16.54 2.80 -21.73
C LEU A 271 17.18 1.42 -21.87
N GLY A 272 16.37 0.37 -21.80
CA GLY A 272 16.75 -1.00 -22.14
C GLY A 272 15.91 -1.54 -23.29
N GLN A 273 16.38 -2.63 -23.88
CA GLN A 273 15.68 -3.31 -24.98
C GLN A 273 15.81 -4.83 -24.89
N PHE A 274 14.90 -5.52 -25.59
CA PHE A 274 14.92 -6.96 -25.77
C PHE A 274 14.74 -7.33 -27.25
N GLU A 275 14.90 -8.60 -27.57
CA GLU A 275 14.82 -9.11 -28.94
C GLU A 275 13.38 -9.04 -29.49
N HIS A 276 13.21 -8.61 -30.75
CA HIS A 276 11.89 -8.44 -31.37
C HIS A 276 11.06 -9.72 -31.45
N GLU A 277 11.68 -10.90 -31.43
CA GLU A 277 10.98 -12.19 -31.45
C GLU A 277 10.01 -12.36 -30.28
N TYR A 278 10.28 -11.73 -29.13
CA TYR A 278 9.38 -11.81 -27.99
C TYR A 278 8.05 -11.09 -28.24
N LEU A 279 7.99 -10.13 -29.19
CA LEU A 279 6.76 -9.42 -29.54
C LEU A 279 5.71 -10.32 -30.24
N GLU A 280 6.04 -11.59 -30.55
CA GLU A 280 5.06 -12.60 -30.96
C GLU A 280 4.15 -13.07 -29.81
N VAL A 281 4.61 -12.92 -28.57
CA VAL A 281 3.85 -13.25 -27.36
C VAL A 281 2.85 -12.12 -27.09
N PRO A 282 1.62 -12.43 -26.61
CA PRO A 282 0.66 -11.43 -26.18
C PRO A 282 1.29 -10.34 -25.31
N GLN A 283 1.05 -9.08 -25.68
CA GLN A 283 1.70 -7.95 -25.03
C GLN A 283 1.36 -7.84 -23.55
N GLU A 284 0.14 -8.23 -23.15
CA GLU A 284 -0.31 -8.25 -21.77
C GLU A 284 0.56 -9.16 -20.90
N CYS A 285 1.02 -10.29 -21.46
CA CYS A 285 1.95 -11.20 -20.80
C CYS A 285 3.32 -10.54 -20.63
N LEU A 286 3.90 -10.00 -21.70
CA LEU A 286 5.21 -9.35 -21.66
C LEU A 286 5.23 -8.14 -20.71
N ILE A 287 4.17 -7.33 -20.74
CA ILE A 287 3.96 -6.20 -19.84
C ILE A 287 3.89 -6.69 -18.40
N LEU A 288 3.07 -7.70 -18.12
CA LEU A 288 2.95 -8.27 -16.77
C LEU A 288 4.30 -8.79 -16.25
N THR A 289 5.03 -9.55 -17.06
CA THR A 289 6.37 -10.07 -16.71
C THR A 289 7.35 -8.95 -16.38
N MET A 290 7.43 -7.90 -17.21
CA MET A 290 8.32 -6.76 -16.98
C MET A 290 7.97 -6.00 -15.70
N LYS A 291 6.68 -5.77 -15.43
CA LYS A 291 6.20 -5.04 -14.25
C LYS A 291 6.36 -5.86 -12.96
N ALA A 292 5.92 -7.10 -12.97
CA ALA A 292 5.84 -7.92 -11.77
C ALA A 292 7.24 -8.34 -11.28
N ASN A 293 8.08 -8.83 -12.21
CA ASN A 293 9.37 -9.42 -11.86
C ASN A 293 10.51 -8.42 -11.78
N GLN A 294 10.47 -7.34 -12.57
CA GLN A 294 11.63 -6.43 -12.72
C GLN A 294 11.32 -4.94 -12.54
N LYS A 295 10.05 -4.57 -12.33
CA LYS A 295 9.63 -3.18 -12.09
C LYS A 295 9.99 -2.22 -13.23
N TYR A 296 10.00 -2.71 -14.46
CA TYR A 296 10.25 -1.89 -15.63
C TYR A 296 8.98 -1.22 -16.14
N PHE A 297 9.16 -0.14 -16.91
CA PHE A 297 8.10 0.55 -17.64
C PHE A 297 8.23 0.23 -19.14
N PRO A 298 7.50 -0.78 -19.65
CA PRO A 298 7.40 -1.05 -21.08
C PRO A 298 6.96 0.20 -21.85
N LEU A 299 7.48 0.34 -23.08
CA LEU A 299 7.16 1.45 -23.97
C LEU A 299 6.19 1.01 -25.07
N LEU A 300 5.15 1.82 -25.26
CA LEU A 300 4.10 1.63 -26.27
C LEU A 300 4.29 2.62 -27.42
N ASP A 301 3.89 2.19 -28.62
CA ASP A 301 3.77 3.06 -29.79
C ASP A 301 2.46 3.89 -29.76
N ALA A 302 2.26 4.71 -30.80
CA ALA A 302 1.08 5.57 -30.94
C ALA A 302 -0.26 4.80 -31.04
N ASN A 303 -0.22 3.50 -31.36
CA ASN A 303 -1.38 2.62 -31.44
C ASN A 303 -1.58 1.78 -30.17
N GLN A 304 -0.90 2.13 -29.07
CA GLN A 304 -0.92 1.36 -27.82
C GLN A 304 -0.37 -0.07 -27.96
N LYS A 305 0.48 -0.31 -28.97
CA LYS A 305 1.15 -1.58 -29.17
C LYS A 305 2.51 -1.57 -28.48
N LEU A 306 2.81 -2.66 -27.78
CA LEU A 306 4.09 -2.83 -27.10
C LEU A 306 5.27 -2.85 -28.10
N THR A 307 6.32 -2.12 -27.76
CA THR A 307 7.62 -2.16 -28.45
C THR A 307 8.62 -3.06 -27.72
N ASN A 308 9.78 -3.31 -28.32
CA ASN A 308 10.85 -4.08 -27.67
C ASN A 308 11.68 -3.25 -26.67
N LYS A 309 11.19 -2.07 -26.26
CA LYS A 309 11.90 -1.12 -25.41
C LYS A 309 11.17 -0.95 -24.07
N PHE A 310 11.95 -0.68 -23.03
CA PHE A 310 11.44 -0.44 -21.69
C PHE A 310 12.37 0.52 -20.94
N LEU A 311 11.81 1.20 -19.94
CA LEU A 311 12.56 2.10 -19.06
C LEU A 311 12.82 1.44 -17.70
N ILE A 312 14.03 1.68 -17.20
CA ILE A 312 14.55 1.19 -15.92
C ILE A 312 14.70 2.39 -14.99
N VAL A 313 14.20 2.27 -13.75
CA VAL A 313 14.48 3.26 -12.69
C VAL A 313 15.71 2.79 -11.92
N SER A 314 16.86 3.35 -12.24
CA SER A 314 18.12 3.09 -11.53
C SER A 314 18.24 3.99 -10.31
N ASN A 315 18.83 3.49 -9.23
CA ASN A 315 19.20 4.27 -8.05
C ASN A 315 20.64 4.86 -8.15
N ILE A 316 21.30 4.67 -9.30
CA ILE A 316 22.66 5.14 -9.56
C ILE A 316 22.74 5.80 -10.94
N ASN A 317 23.65 6.76 -11.07
CA ASN A 317 23.91 7.52 -12.29
C ASN A 317 25.39 7.45 -12.71
N PRO A 318 25.89 6.26 -13.09
CA PRO A 318 27.27 6.12 -13.55
C PRO A 318 27.48 6.86 -14.87
N ALA A 319 28.71 7.35 -15.09
CA ALA A 319 29.10 7.99 -16.35
C ALA A 319 28.93 7.06 -17.57
N ASP A 320 29.12 5.75 -17.38
CA ASP A 320 28.79 4.72 -18.35
C ASP A 320 27.69 3.78 -17.79
N PRO A 321 26.44 3.89 -18.27
CA PRO A 321 25.33 3.05 -17.82
C PRO A 321 25.27 1.67 -18.52
N SER A 322 26.18 1.36 -19.45
CA SER A 322 26.12 0.14 -20.28
C SER A 322 25.97 -1.16 -19.49
N LYS A 323 26.68 -1.27 -18.35
CA LYS A 323 26.61 -2.46 -17.47
C LYS A 323 25.26 -2.57 -16.75
N VAL A 324 24.66 -1.44 -16.37
CA VAL A 324 23.34 -1.42 -15.73
C VAL A 324 22.30 -1.84 -16.77
N ILE A 325 22.34 -1.26 -17.97
CA ILE A 325 21.43 -1.58 -19.08
C ILE A 325 21.56 -3.06 -19.44
N GLY A 326 22.76 -3.51 -19.84
CA GLY A 326 22.98 -4.90 -20.26
C GLY A 326 22.69 -5.93 -19.17
N GLY A 327 22.91 -5.57 -17.90
CA GLY A 327 22.52 -6.38 -16.75
C GLY A 327 21.00 -6.60 -16.66
N ASN A 328 20.22 -5.52 -16.77
CA ASN A 328 18.75 -5.57 -16.74
C ASN A 328 18.18 -6.29 -17.96
N GLU A 329 18.71 -6.02 -19.16
CA GLU A 329 18.32 -6.76 -20.37
C GLU A 329 18.62 -8.27 -20.25
N ARG A 330 19.74 -8.64 -19.63
CA ARG A 330 20.08 -10.06 -19.43
C ARG A 330 19.13 -10.73 -18.45
N VAL A 331 18.62 -10.00 -17.46
CA VAL A 331 17.70 -10.55 -16.45
C VAL A 331 16.28 -10.69 -16.99
N VAL A 332 15.83 -9.81 -17.90
CA VAL A 332 14.48 -9.92 -18.48
C VAL A 332 14.35 -11.07 -19.48
N ARG A 333 15.39 -11.32 -20.29
CA ARG A 333 15.38 -12.33 -21.36
C ARG A 333 14.89 -13.72 -20.93
N PRO A 334 15.41 -14.35 -19.86
CA PRO A 334 14.91 -15.64 -19.41
C PRO A 334 13.40 -15.63 -19.10
N ARG A 335 12.89 -14.53 -18.52
CA ARG A 335 11.46 -14.42 -18.18
C ARG A 335 10.57 -14.28 -19.43
N LEU A 336 11.04 -13.52 -20.43
CA LEU A 336 10.33 -13.43 -21.71
C LEU A 336 10.41 -14.76 -22.50
N ALA A 337 11.52 -15.48 -22.38
CA ALA A 337 11.67 -16.83 -22.94
C ALA A 337 10.70 -17.84 -22.31
N ASP A 338 10.54 -17.82 -20.99
CA ASP A 338 9.56 -18.65 -20.28
C ASP A 338 8.13 -18.35 -20.77
N ALA A 339 7.76 -17.06 -20.83
CA ALA A 339 6.46 -16.65 -21.37
C ALA A 339 6.24 -17.14 -22.81
N LYS A 340 7.24 -16.96 -23.69
CA LYS A 340 7.17 -17.46 -25.06
C LYS A 340 7.02 -18.98 -25.11
N PHE A 341 7.77 -19.70 -24.28
CA PHE A 341 7.71 -21.15 -24.20
C PHE A 341 6.30 -21.63 -23.82
N PHE A 342 5.69 -21.05 -22.78
CA PHE A 342 4.32 -21.39 -22.39
C PHE A 342 3.32 -21.09 -23.50
N PHE A 343 3.42 -19.92 -24.14
CA PHE A 343 2.53 -19.52 -25.23
C PHE A 343 2.61 -20.49 -26.42
N ASP A 344 3.83 -20.82 -26.85
CA ASP A 344 4.05 -21.72 -27.98
C ASP A 344 3.67 -23.17 -27.64
N GLN A 345 3.83 -23.59 -26.39
CA GLN A 345 3.42 -24.90 -25.92
C GLN A 345 1.89 -25.03 -25.86
N ASP A 346 1.20 -24.01 -25.36
CA ASP A 346 -0.25 -24.01 -25.24
C ASP A 346 -0.94 -24.07 -26.60
N ARG A 347 -0.41 -23.34 -27.60
CA ARG A 347 -0.92 -23.30 -28.98
C ARG A 347 -0.88 -24.65 -29.71
N LYS A 348 -0.17 -25.66 -29.19
CA LYS A 348 -0.10 -27.01 -29.79
C LYS A 348 -1.36 -27.84 -29.56
N LYS A 349 -2.24 -27.43 -28.65
CA LYS A 349 -3.50 -28.10 -28.34
C LYS A 349 -4.63 -27.08 -28.46
N THR A 350 -5.79 -27.49 -28.94
CA THR A 350 -6.95 -26.59 -29.06
C THR A 350 -7.61 -26.33 -27.70
N LEU A 351 -8.34 -25.21 -27.57
CA LEU A 351 -9.23 -24.94 -26.45
C LEU A 351 -10.24 -26.09 -26.29
N GLU A 352 -10.83 -26.54 -27.40
CA GLU A 352 -11.78 -27.66 -27.41
C GLU A 352 -11.24 -28.91 -26.69
N SER A 353 -10.00 -29.29 -27.00
CA SER A 353 -9.36 -30.49 -26.46
C SER A 353 -9.15 -30.45 -24.94
N ARG A 354 -9.22 -29.26 -24.34
CA ARG A 354 -9.02 -29.04 -22.91
C ARG A 354 -10.31 -29.04 -22.09
N VAL A 355 -11.49 -28.93 -22.72
CA VAL A 355 -12.77 -28.81 -22.00
C VAL A 355 -12.97 -29.94 -20.99
N VAL A 356 -12.63 -31.18 -21.36
CA VAL A 356 -12.74 -32.37 -20.47
C VAL A 356 -11.84 -32.25 -19.23
N GLY A 357 -10.74 -31.50 -19.32
CA GLY A 357 -9.85 -31.27 -18.19
C GLY A 357 -10.48 -30.43 -17.07
N LEU A 358 -11.53 -29.64 -17.36
CA LEU A 358 -12.20 -28.81 -16.36
C LEU A 358 -12.88 -29.66 -15.28
N GLU A 359 -13.22 -30.91 -15.58
CA GLU A 359 -13.77 -31.86 -14.60
C GLU A 359 -12.80 -32.19 -13.46
N LYS A 360 -11.50 -31.98 -13.68
CA LYS A 360 -10.46 -32.22 -12.66
C LYS A 360 -10.18 -30.99 -11.80
N VAL A 361 -10.70 -29.82 -12.18
CA VAL A 361 -10.48 -28.57 -11.45
C VAL A 361 -11.61 -28.42 -10.44
N VAL A 362 -11.28 -28.43 -9.15
CA VAL A 362 -12.27 -28.23 -8.09
C VAL A 362 -12.74 -26.77 -8.12
N TYR A 363 -14.03 -26.55 -8.35
CA TYR A 363 -14.63 -25.22 -8.22
C TYR A 363 -14.96 -24.94 -6.75
N HIS A 364 -15.70 -25.84 -6.11
CA HIS A 364 -16.05 -25.75 -4.70
C HIS A 364 -16.48 -27.12 -4.18
N ASN A 365 -16.10 -27.49 -2.95
CA ASN A 365 -16.38 -28.83 -2.40
C ASN A 365 -17.87 -29.23 -2.40
N LYS A 366 -18.78 -28.26 -2.28
CA LYS A 366 -20.25 -28.46 -2.33
C LYS A 366 -20.89 -28.23 -3.71
N LEU A 367 -20.17 -27.65 -4.68
CA LEU A 367 -20.71 -27.31 -6.01
C LEU A 367 -20.03 -28.06 -7.16
N GLY A 368 -19.01 -28.85 -6.83
CA GLY A 368 -18.36 -29.77 -7.75
C GLY A 368 -17.16 -29.19 -8.49
N SER A 369 -16.97 -29.67 -9.72
CA SER A 369 -15.87 -29.30 -10.61
C SER A 369 -16.16 -28.01 -11.38
N GLN A 370 -15.11 -27.45 -11.99
CA GLN A 370 -15.25 -26.34 -12.92
C GLN A 370 -15.94 -26.77 -14.23
N GLY A 371 -15.83 -28.05 -14.61
CA GLY A 371 -16.58 -28.62 -15.74
C GLY A 371 -18.08 -28.63 -15.50
N GLU A 372 -18.51 -29.12 -14.33
CA GLU A 372 -19.92 -29.13 -13.90
C GLU A 372 -20.48 -27.71 -13.79
N ARG A 373 -19.69 -26.77 -13.26
CA ARG A 373 -20.05 -25.35 -13.25
C ARG A 373 -20.23 -24.81 -14.66
N ASN A 374 -19.26 -25.04 -15.53
CA ASN A 374 -19.27 -24.52 -16.90
C ASN A 374 -20.48 -25.05 -17.69
N ALA A 375 -20.88 -26.30 -17.48
CA ALA A 375 -22.10 -26.85 -18.07
C ALA A 375 -23.37 -26.10 -17.63
N ARG A 376 -23.47 -25.69 -16.35
CA ARG A 376 -24.57 -24.85 -15.86
C ARG A 376 -24.54 -23.46 -16.51
N VAL A 377 -23.36 -22.85 -16.64
CA VAL A 377 -23.19 -21.55 -17.30
C VAL A 377 -23.64 -21.63 -18.76
N VAL A 378 -23.25 -22.67 -19.51
CA VAL A 378 -23.70 -22.89 -20.89
C VAL A 378 -25.22 -22.97 -20.99
N ALA A 379 -25.88 -23.73 -20.10
CA ALA A 379 -27.33 -23.85 -20.09
C ALA A 379 -28.05 -22.52 -19.81
N ILE A 380 -27.54 -21.74 -18.84
CA ILE A 380 -28.09 -20.43 -18.50
C ILE A 380 -27.87 -19.45 -19.67
N ALA A 381 -26.66 -19.42 -20.25
CA ALA A 381 -26.32 -18.55 -21.37
C ALA A 381 -27.19 -18.85 -22.60
N LYS A 382 -27.43 -20.13 -22.90
CA LYS A 382 -28.35 -20.55 -23.95
C LYS A 382 -29.76 -20.00 -23.74
N ALA A 383 -30.32 -20.18 -22.54
CA ALA A 383 -31.68 -19.73 -22.22
C ALA A 383 -31.83 -18.21 -22.30
N ILE A 384 -30.78 -17.45 -21.93
CA ILE A 384 -30.75 -15.99 -22.09
C ILE A 384 -30.65 -15.61 -23.57
N ALA A 385 -29.78 -16.27 -24.34
CA ALA A 385 -29.62 -15.99 -25.77
C ALA A 385 -30.91 -16.23 -26.56
N GLU A 386 -31.63 -17.31 -26.27
CA GLU A 386 -32.92 -17.64 -26.92
C GLU A 386 -34.01 -16.59 -26.65
N GLN A 387 -33.96 -15.89 -25.51
CA GLN A 387 -34.90 -14.81 -25.20
C GLN A 387 -34.51 -13.49 -25.87
N ILE A 388 -33.20 -13.18 -25.93
CA ILE A 388 -32.72 -11.89 -26.43
C ILE A 388 -32.57 -11.91 -27.96
N ASN A 389 -31.85 -12.91 -28.48
CA ASN A 389 -31.58 -13.06 -29.91
C ASN A 389 -31.19 -14.52 -30.24
N PRO A 390 -32.15 -15.36 -30.67
CA PRO A 390 -31.91 -16.76 -31.02
C PRO A 390 -30.83 -17.00 -32.08
N THR A 391 -30.54 -16.01 -32.93
CA THR A 391 -29.50 -16.15 -33.97
C THR A 391 -28.08 -16.23 -33.39
N LEU A 392 -27.88 -15.75 -32.15
CA LEU A 392 -26.58 -15.75 -31.48
C LEU A 392 -26.38 -16.98 -30.58
N THR A 393 -27.40 -17.82 -30.38
CA THR A 393 -27.36 -18.95 -29.43
C THR A 393 -26.15 -19.86 -29.65
N ALA A 394 -25.85 -20.23 -30.89
CA ALA A 394 -24.69 -21.08 -31.19
C ALA A 394 -23.34 -20.43 -30.82
N LYS A 395 -23.19 -19.12 -31.06
CA LYS A 395 -21.99 -18.36 -30.66
C LYS A 395 -21.88 -18.27 -29.14
N VAL A 396 -22.99 -18.03 -28.44
CA VAL A 396 -23.06 -17.94 -26.98
C VAL A 396 -22.73 -19.28 -26.33
N GLU A 397 -23.31 -20.38 -26.79
CA GLU A 397 -23.02 -21.72 -26.26
C GLU A 397 -21.53 -22.07 -26.45
N LEU A 398 -20.97 -21.76 -27.62
CA LEU A 398 -19.55 -21.99 -27.89
C LEU A 398 -18.65 -21.14 -26.97
N ALA A 399 -18.94 -19.83 -26.85
CA ALA A 399 -18.18 -18.93 -26.00
C ALA A 399 -18.24 -19.33 -24.51
N ALA A 400 -19.44 -19.62 -23.99
CA ALA A 400 -19.62 -20.08 -22.62
C ALA A 400 -18.81 -21.36 -22.36
N ARG A 401 -18.90 -22.33 -23.26
CA ARG A 401 -18.21 -23.63 -23.11
C ARG A 401 -16.70 -23.49 -23.09
N LEU A 402 -16.13 -22.55 -23.85
CA LEU A 402 -14.68 -22.32 -23.91
C LEU A 402 -14.18 -21.28 -22.88
N SER A 403 -15.08 -20.54 -22.22
CA SER A 403 -14.75 -19.36 -21.40
C SER A 403 -13.76 -19.60 -20.26
N LYS A 404 -13.73 -20.82 -19.70
CA LYS A 404 -12.88 -21.19 -18.56
C LYS A 404 -11.72 -22.11 -18.92
N VAL A 405 -11.58 -22.44 -20.20
CA VAL A 405 -10.63 -23.46 -20.65
C VAL A 405 -9.18 -23.03 -20.47
N ASP A 406 -8.92 -21.73 -20.57
CA ASP A 406 -7.58 -21.19 -20.41
C ASP A 406 -7.00 -21.38 -19.01
N LEU A 407 -7.82 -21.65 -17.99
CA LEU A 407 -7.37 -22.08 -16.66
C LEU A 407 -6.50 -23.35 -16.68
N LEU A 408 -6.56 -24.14 -17.75
CA LEU A 408 -5.78 -25.36 -17.96
C LEU A 408 -4.53 -25.14 -18.83
N THR A 409 -4.22 -23.89 -19.16
CA THR A 409 -3.07 -23.54 -19.98
C THR A 409 -1.86 -23.26 -19.09
N ASP A 410 -0.68 -23.63 -19.57
CA ASP A 410 0.55 -23.43 -18.80
C ASP A 410 0.79 -21.93 -18.55
N MET A 411 0.42 -21.08 -19.52
CA MET A 411 0.49 -19.63 -19.39
C MET A 411 -0.36 -19.09 -18.23
N VAL A 412 -1.62 -19.52 -18.08
CA VAL A 412 -2.47 -19.06 -16.97
C VAL A 412 -2.06 -19.72 -15.64
N GLY A 413 -1.48 -20.92 -15.70
CA GLY A 413 -0.85 -21.54 -14.53
C GLY A 413 0.28 -20.70 -13.95
N GLU A 414 1.14 -20.14 -14.81
CA GLU A 414 2.22 -19.23 -14.40
C GLU A 414 1.71 -17.81 -14.10
N PHE A 415 0.76 -17.30 -14.89
CA PHE A 415 0.21 -15.94 -14.78
C PHE A 415 -1.32 -15.94 -14.66
N PRO A 416 -1.87 -16.20 -13.45
CA PRO A 416 -3.32 -16.27 -13.23
C PRO A 416 -4.08 -14.97 -13.57
N GLU A 417 -3.38 -13.83 -13.58
CA GLU A 417 -3.92 -12.52 -13.96
C GLU A 417 -4.31 -12.46 -15.45
N LEU A 418 -3.79 -13.36 -16.28
CA LEU A 418 -4.06 -13.41 -17.73
C LEU A 418 -5.26 -14.29 -18.11
N GLN A 419 -5.98 -14.85 -17.14
CA GLN A 419 -7.20 -15.61 -17.40
C GLN A 419 -8.24 -14.75 -18.16
N GLY A 420 -9.02 -15.38 -19.04
CA GLY A 420 -9.86 -14.75 -20.05
C GLY A 420 -9.06 -14.19 -21.23
N ILE A 421 -8.01 -13.39 -20.96
CA ILE A 421 -7.18 -12.76 -22.00
C ILE A 421 -6.50 -13.81 -22.86
N MET A 422 -5.86 -14.81 -22.23
CA MET A 422 -5.22 -15.90 -22.96
C MET A 422 -6.25 -16.75 -23.71
N GLY A 423 -7.41 -17.01 -23.11
CA GLY A 423 -8.53 -17.66 -23.80
C GLY A 423 -8.91 -16.98 -25.12
N ARG A 424 -8.97 -15.64 -25.14
CA ARG A 424 -9.18 -14.87 -26.39
C ARG A 424 -8.07 -15.10 -27.39
N TYR A 425 -6.80 -14.94 -26.99
CA TYR A 425 -5.67 -15.10 -27.91
C TYR A 425 -5.62 -16.50 -28.53
N TYR A 426 -5.88 -17.54 -27.73
CA TYR A 426 -5.95 -18.91 -28.22
C TYR A 426 -7.15 -19.14 -29.16
N ALA A 427 -8.32 -18.61 -28.83
CA ALA A 427 -9.49 -18.65 -29.70
C ALA A 427 -9.23 -17.99 -31.06
N GLN A 428 -8.59 -16.81 -31.07
CA GLN A 428 -8.23 -16.10 -32.30
C GLN A 428 -7.16 -16.87 -33.10
N HIS A 429 -6.18 -17.45 -32.42
CA HIS A 429 -5.16 -18.29 -33.05
C HIS A 429 -5.77 -19.53 -33.72
N GLU A 430 -6.82 -20.11 -33.14
CA GLU A 430 -7.58 -21.23 -33.71
C GLU A 430 -8.54 -20.81 -34.84
N GLY A 431 -8.65 -19.52 -35.14
CA GLY A 431 -9.53 -18.99 -36.18
C GLY A 431 -11.02 -18.91 -35.78
N LEU A 432 -11.32 -18.91 -34.48
CA LEU A 432 -12.69 -18.70 -33.99
C LEU A 432 -13.15 -17.26 -34.27
N ASP A 433 -14.46 -17.10 -34.41
CA ASP A 433 -15.12 -15.81 -34.62
C ASP A 433 -14.76 -14.82 -33.49
N ASN A 434 -14.48 -13.56 -33.87
CA ASN A 434 -14.07 -12.53 -32.90
C ASN A 434 -15.12 -12.29 -31.82
N ASP A 435 -16.41 -12.46 -32.10
CA ASP A 435 -17.44 -12.29 -31.08
C ASP A 435 -17.28 -13.34 -29.97
N VAL A 436 -16.96 -14.58 -30.36
CA VAL A 436 -16.71 -15.69 -29.44
C VAL A 436 -15.42 -15.47 -28.68
N ALA A 437 -14.33 -15.09 -29.36
CA ALA A 437 -13.05 -14.85 -28.71
C ALA A 437 -13.11 -13.69 -27.70
N PHE A 438 -13.77 -12.58 -28.06
CA PHE A 438 -14.00 -11.48 -27.12
C PHE A 438 -14.92 -11.87 -25.96
N ALA A 439 -15.95 -12.69 -26.20
CA ALA A 439 -16.80 -13.21 -25.14
C ALA A 439 -16.05 -14.11 -24.14
N ILE A 440 -15.09 -14.91 -24.61
CA ILE A 440 -14.22 -15.73 -23.75
C ILE A 440 -13.40 -14.85 -22.79
N GLU A 441 -12.94 -13.67 -23.19
CA GLU A 441 -12.28 -12.74 -22.27
C GLU A 441 -13.29 -11.98 -21.41
N ASP A 442 -14.34 -11.46 -22.03
CA ASP A 442 -15.26 -10.50 -21.42
C ASP A 442 -16.24 -11.11 -20.43
N HIS A 443 -16.39 -12.43 -20.36
CA HIS A 443 -17.32 -13.05 -19.40
C HIS A 443 -17.01 -12.70 -17.93
N TYR A 444 -15.78 -12.28 -17.62
CA TYR A 444 -15.42 -11.75 -16.30
C TYR A 444 -15.94 -10.33 -16.04
N LYS A 445 -16.20 -9.55 -17.09
CA LYS A 445 -16.60 -8.14 -17.02
C LYS A 445 -18.07 -7.98 -16.60
N PRO A 446 -18.42 -6.89 -15.90
CA PRO A 446 -17.50 -6.00 -15.16
C PRO A 446 -16.92 -6.72 -13.94
N ARG A 447 -15.63 -6.51 -13.66
CA ARG A 447 -14.88 -7.13 -12.54
C ARG A 447 -14.85 -6.27 -11.28
N PHE A 448 -15.12 -4.97 -11.40
CA PHE A 448 -15.20 -3.98 -10.32
C PHE A 448 -16.05 -2.77 -10.74
N ALA A 449 -16.36 -1.89 -9.79
CA ALA A 449 -17.15 -0.69 -10.04
C ALA A 449 -16.41 0.24 -11.00
N GLY A 450 -17.04 0.62 -12.12
CA GLY A 450 -16.41 1.42 -13.17
C GLY A 450 -15.64 0.63 -14.23
N ASP A 451 -15.52 -0.70 -14.12
CA ASP A 451 -14.91 -1.54 -15.18
C ASP A 451 -15.73 -1.47 -16.48
N GLU A 452 -15.13 -1.85 -17.60
CA GLU A 452 -15.85 -1.90 -18.87
C GLU A 452 -16.94 -2.98 -18.88
N LEU A 453 -17.93 -2.80 -19.75
CA LEU A 453 -18.90 -3.85 -20.07
C LEU A 453 -18.36 -4.76 -21.19
N PRO A 454 -18.90 -5.98 -21.34
CA PRO A 454 -18.56 -6.84 -22.47
C PRO A 454 -18.70 -6.13 -23.83
N ARG A 455 -17.74 -6.36 -24.74
CA ARG A 455 -17.62 -5.65 -26.02
C ARG A 455 -18.74 -5.94 -27.01
N ASN A 456 -19.44 -7.06 -26.84
CA ASN A 456 -20.52 -7.48 -27.73
C ASN A 456 -21.61 -8.24 -26.97
N LEU A 457 -22.72 -8.50 -27.67
CA LEU A 457 -23.88 -9.17 -27.09
C LEU A 457 -23.60 -10.62 -26.68
N VAL A 458 -22.72 -11.33 -27.40
CA VAL A 458 -22.33 -12.70 -27.04
C VAL A 458 -21.64 -12.71 -25.67
N GLY A 459 -20.66 -11.83 -25.47
CA GLY A 459 -19.94 -11.67 -24.20
C GLY A 459 -20.85 -11.20 -23.08
N LEU A 460 -21.79 -10.30 -23.36
CA LEU A 460 -22.78 -9.83 -22.39
C LEU A 460 -23.63 -10.98 -21.85
N VAL A 461 -24.14 -11.84 -22.74
CA VAL A 461 -24.95 -13.00 -22.35
C VAL A 461 -24.14 -13.99 -21.52
N VAL A 462 -22.91 -14.30 -21.93
CA VAL A 462 -22.03 -15.22 -21.18
C VAL A 462 -21.65 -14.63 -19.81
N ALA A 463 -21.36 -13.34 -19.73
CA ALA A 463 -21.07 -12.64 -18.48
C ALA A 463 -22.27 -12.67 -17.52
N LEU A 464 -23.48 -12.40 -18.01
CA LEU A 464 -24.70 -12.52 -17.23
C LEU A 464 -24.88 -13.93 -16.69
N ALA A 465 -24.71 -14.94 -17.54
CA ALA A 465 -24.84 -16.34 -17.16
C ALA A 465 -23.82 -16.76 -16.09
N ASP A 466 -22.54 -16.42 -16.25
CA ASP A 466 -21.47 -16.77 -15.29
C ASP A 466 -21.71 -16.12 -13.92
N LYS A 467 -22.14 -14.86 -13.89
CA LYS A 467 -22.44 -14.14 -12.64
C LYS A 467 -23.70 -14.66 -11.96
N LEU A 468 -24.76 -14.94 -12.73
CA LEU A 468 -26.00 -15.53 -12.20
C LEU A 468 -25.75 -16.92 -11.62
N GLU A 469 -25.00 -17.77 -12.32
CA GLU A 469 -24.62 -19.10 -11.84
C GLU A 469 -23.86 -19.00 -10.51
N THR A 470 -22.88 -18.09 -10.43
CA THR A 470 -22.09 -17.88 -9.21
C THR A 470 -22.96 -17.48 -8.03
N LEU A 471 -23.88 -16.52 -8.24
CA LEU A 471 -24.78 -16.05 -7.19
C LEU A 471 -25.70 -17.17 -6.71
N VAL A 472 -26.39 -17.84 -7.63
CA VAL A 472 -27.33 -18.91 -7.28
C VAL A 472 -26.61 -20.07 -6.62
N GLY A 473 -25.47 -20.50 -7.17
CA GLY A 473 -24.64 -21.58 -6.68
C GLY A 473 -24.20 -21.33 -5.24
N LEU A 474 -23.53 -20.21 -4.96
CA LEU A 474 -23.03 -19.91 -3.62
C LEU A 474 -24.15 -19.64 -2.61
N PHE A 475 -25.26 -19.01 -3.02
CA PHE A 475 -26.42 -18.86 -2.14
C PHE A 475 -27.05 -20.20 -1.78
N SER A 476 -27.10 -21.16 -2.71
CA SER A 476 -27.74 -22.47 -2.50
C SER A 476 -27.04 -23.32 -1.44
N ILE A 477 -25.73 -23.11 -1.24
CA ILE A 477 -24.93 -23.84 -0.25
C ILE A 477 -24.71 -23.06 1.07
N GLY A 478 -25.35 -21.90 1.20
CA GLY A 478 -25.31 -21.07 2.40
C GLY A 478 -24.16 -20.05 2.48
N GLU A 479 -23.33 -19.91 1.44
CA GLU A 479 -22.20 -18.98 1.38
C GLU A 479 -22.66 -17.55 1.05
N LYS A 480 -23.52 -16.98 1.90
CA LYS A 480 -24.08 -15.63 1.71
C LYS A 480 -23.12 -14.57 2.27
N PRO A 481 -23.00 -13.39 1.63
CA PRO A 481 -22.19 -12.31 2.18
C PRO A 481 -22.81 -11.79 3.48
N THR A 482 -21.98 -11.40 4.43
CA THR A 482 -22.39 -10.71 5.66
C THR A 482 -22.09 -9.21 5.56
N GLY A 483 -22.52 -8.42 6.55
CA GLY A 483 -22.27 -6.97 6.56
C GLY A 483 -20.78 -6.62 6.38
N ASP A 484 -19.91 -7.38 7.05
CA ASP A 484 -18.48 -7.10 7.11
C ASP A 484 -17.62 -7.98 6.18
N LYS A 485 -18.18 -9.07 5.61
CA LYS A 485 -17.41 -10.04 4.82
C LYS A 485 -18.13 -10.48 3.56
N ASP A 486 -17.41 -10.44 2.45
CA ASP A 486 -17.84 -10.97 1.16
C ASP A 486 -16.67 -11.69 0.47
N PRO A 487 -16.33 -12.91 0.93
CA PRO A 487 -15.12 -13.61 0.50
C PRO A 487 -15.14 -14.02 -0.98
N PHE A 488 -16.34 -14.18 -1.57
CA PHE A 488 -16.54 -14.56 -2.97
C PHE A 488 -16.97 -13.39 -3.87
N ALA A 489 -16.91 -12.16 -3.34
CA ALA A 489 -17.30 -10.93 -4.04
C ALA A 489 -18.73 -10.97 -4.64
N LEU A 490 -19.67 -11.62 -3.97
CA LEU A 490 -21.05 -11.81 -4.42
C LEU A 490 -21.79 -10.48 -4.61
N ARG A 491 -21.57 -9.51 -3.73
CA ARG A 491 -22.15 -8.16 -3.89
C ARG A 491 -21.67 -7.51 -5.19
N ARG A 492 -20.40 -7.74 -5.51
CA ARG A 492 -19.79 -7.23 -6.74
C ARG A 492 -20.39 -7.89 -7.99
N GLN A 493 -20.62 -9.20 -7.94
CA GLN A 493 -21.28 -9.91 -9.04
C GLN A 493 -22.71 -9.41 -9.27
N ALA A 494 -23.49 -9.22 -8.19
CA ALA A 494 -24.85 -8.70 -8.27
C ALA A 494 -24.89 -7.28 -8.87
N LEU A 495 -24.01 -6.38 -8.41
CA LEU A 495 -23.89 -5.03 -8.98
C LEU A 495 -23.48 -5.07 -10.46
N GLY A 496 -22.61 -6.02 -10.84
CA GLY A 496 -22.22 -6.23 -12.22
C GLY A 496 -23.39 -6.64 -13.12
N ILE A 497 -24.25 -7.55 -12.65
CA ILE A 497 -25.48 -7.93 -13.36
C ILE A 497 -26.40 -6.71 -13.53
N ILE A 498 -26.69 -5.99 -12.44
CA ILE A 498 -27.57 -4.82 -12.47
C ILE A 498 -27.06 -3.80 -13.47
N ARG A 499 -25.77 -3.50 -13.45
CA ARG A 499 -25.17 -2.55 -14.39
C ARG A 499 -25.29 -3.01 -15.85
N MET A 500 -25.01 -4.29 -16.12
CA MET A 500 -25.17 -4.85 -17.48
C MET A 500 -26.62 -4.72 -17.98
N LEU A 501 -27.62 -4.90 -17.12
CA LEU A 501 -29.04 -4.79 -17.46
C LEU A 501 -29.53 -3.34 -17.61
N ILE A 502 -28.96 -2.39 -16.85
CA ILE A 502 -29.34 -0.97 -16.93
C ILE A 502 -28.69 -0.30 -18.14
N ASP A 503 -27.38 -0.49 -18.31
CA ASP A 503 -26.58 0.24 -19.30
C ASP A 503 -26.76 -0.36 -20.70
N THR A 504 -27.10 -1.65 -20.78
CA THR A 504 -27.46 -2.31 -22.03
C THR A 504 -28.97 -2.53 -21.99
N THR A 505 -29.73 -1.71 -22.71
CA THR A 505 -31.19 -1.86 -22.84
C THR A 505 -31.52 -3.19 -23.53
N LEU A 506 -31.54 -4.27 -22.75
CA LEU A 506 -31.86 -5.61 -23.22
C LEU A 506 -33.38 -5.77 -23.31
N PRO A 507 -33.91 -6.39 -24.39
CA PRO A 507 -35.32 -6.72 -24.50
C PRO A 507 -35.63 -7.98 -23.69
N LEU A 508 -35.51 -7.91 -22.36
CA LEU A 508 -35.79 -9.00 -21.42
C LEU A 508 -37.07 -8.74 -20.64
#